data_AF-A0A843IZ74-F1
#
_entry.id   AF-A0A843IZ74-F1
#
_cell.length_a   1.000
_cell.length_b   1.000
_cell.length_c   1.000
_cell.angle_alpha   90.00
_cell.angle_beta   90.00
_cell.angle_gamma   90.00
#
_symmetry.space_group_name_H-M   'P 1'
#
loop_
_entity.id
_entity.type
_entity.pdbx_description
1 polymer ?
#
loop_
_entity_poly.entity_id
_entity_poly.type
_entity_poly.pdbx_seq_one_letter_code
_entity_poly.pdbx_strand_id
1 'polypeptide(L)'
;MKKRQNLILQSFGASGTKMPPPNADELAKWIRTPRPKKTDRDITTYFLERQLKAQAGFADIPGCGGGFYRSRLLESVGGHKEGYVNGELHAIPDMVKADAQSVKALQKTLCGNTAAAPLNFVLPSPSALRLNDVFYDDIGEYYSAICEVYAKIMREQRDLGVKSHILIADSFAHDELAELSRERVFFCSPAATSRQLSNILEYQTAVAIIPSKLPVLFELMNEYEIREICLINAKPSDFEPCLEHFDPDGIKAGGIELRQDAKTQTERKAKPKRETVNENITENETETESAAESMTAFWKDLKENSYLMRD
;
A
#
# COMPACT_ATOMS: atom_id res chain seq x y z
N MET A 1 25.93 -15.46 21.25
CA MET A 1 26.15 -14.70 20.01
C MET A 1 24.77 -14.50 19.40
N LYS A 2 24.27 -13.27 19.32
CA LYS A 2 22.91 -13.02 18.84
C LYS A 2 22.76 -13.54 17.39
N LYS A 3 21.79 -14.42 17.14
CA LYS A 3 21.49 -14.97 15.81
C LYS A 3 20.55 -14.02 15.07
N ARG A 4 20.93 -13.61 13.86
CA ARG A 4 20.09 -12.79 12.97
C ARG A 4 18.99 -13.66 12.35
N GLN A 5 17.74 -13.28 12.53
CA GLN A 5 16.58 -13.87 11.86
C GLN A 5 16.01 -12.85 10.88
N ASN A 6 15.92 -13.20 9.59
CA ASN A 6 15.33 -12.31 8.58
C ASN A 6 13.80 -12.38 8.67
N LEU A 7 13.16 -11.21 8.66
CA LEU A 7 11.71 -11.09 8.68
C LEU A 7 11.13 -11.21 7.27
N ILE A 8 9.87 -11.66 7.18
CA ILE A 8 9.11 -11.58 5.93
C ILE A 8 8.86 -10.11 5.62
N LEU A 9 9.21 -9.69 4.40
CA LEU A 9 9.03 -8.33 3.91
C LEU A 9 7.77 -8.23 3.02
N GLN A 10 6.78 -7.47 3.48
CA GLN A 10 5.50 -7.29 2.81
C GLN A 10 5.29 -5.84 2.35
N SER A 11 4.76 -5.66 1.14
CA SER A 11 4.41 -4.35 0.61
C SER A 11 2.95 -3.99 0.81
N PHE A 12 2.72 -2.73 1.19
CA PHE A 12 1.42 -2.07 1.34
C PHE A 12 1.20 -1.00 0.26
N GLY A 13 1.95 -1.06 -0.85
CA GLY A 13 1.76 -0.17 -2.00
C GLY A 13 2.10 1.28 -1.69
N ALA A 14 1.43 2.22 -2.36
CA ALA A 14 1.60 3.65 -2.13
C ALA A 14 0.50 4.26 -1.28
N SER A 15 0.90 5.06 -0.29
CA SER A 15 -0.04 5.82 0.54
C SER A 15 -0.73 6.98 -0.20
N GLY A 16 -0.05 7.60 -1.16
CA GLY A 16 -0.50 8.83 -1.82
C GLY A 16 -1.50 8.61 -2.96
N THR A 17 -2.45 9.53 -3.12
CA THR A 17 -3.37 9.59 -4.28
C THR A 17 -2.74 10.10 -5.57
N LYS A 18 -1.51 10.63 -5.47
CA LYS A 18 -0.69 11.06 -6.60
C LYS A 18 0.72 10.54 -6.39
N MET A 19 1.27 9.96 -7.44
CA MET A 19 2.66 9.53 -7.48
C MET A 19 3.54 10.64 -8.07
N PRO A 20 4.83 10.70 -7.72
CA PRO A 20 5.77 11.58 -8.39
C PRO A 20 5.73 11.33 -9.91
N PRO A 21 5.64 12.40 -10.72
CA PRO A 21 5.58 12.25 -12.17
C PRO A 21 6.84 11.53 -12.68
N PRO A 22 6.71 10.62 -13.66
CA PRO A 22 7.88 9.97 -14.23
C PRO A 22 8.71 10.97 -15.03
N ASN A 23 10.01 10.69 -15.14
CA ASN A 23 10.86 11.36 -16.10
C ASN A 23 10.36 11.02 -17.53
N ALA A 24 10.33 12.01 -18.42
CA ALA A 24 9.88 11.84 -19.81
C ALA A 24 10.65 10.73 -20.56
N ASP A 25 11.96 10.61 -20.35
CA ASP A 25 12.78 9.58 -20.99
C ASP A 25 12.46 8.18 -20.48
N GLU A 26 12.20 8.06 -19.18
CA GLU A 26 11.79 6.80 -18.57
C GLU A 26 10.43 6.36 -19.11
N LEU A 27 9.47 7.29 -19.16
CA LEU A 27 8.13 7.02 -19.68
C LEU A 27 8.19 6.67 -21.19
N ALA A 28 9.00 7.38 -21.98
CA ALA A 28 9.18 7.09 -23.40
C ALA A 28 9.75 5.68 -23.63
N LYS A 29 10.74 5.25 -22.82
CA LYS A 29 11.27 3.88 -22.85
C LYS A 29 10.20 2.86 -22.46
N TRP A 30 9.41 3.16 -21.43
CA TRP A 30 8.32 2.30 -20.99
C TRP A 30 7.25 2.11 -22.07
N ILE A 31 6.82 3.19 -22.73
CA ILE A 31 5.84 3.15 -23.83
C ILE A 31 6.36 2.31 -25.02
N ARG A 32 7.66 2.37 -25.31
CA ARG A 32 8.29 1.60 -26.40
C ARG A 32 8.45 0.11 -26.09
N THR A 33 8.30 -0.30 -24.83
CA THR A 33 8.47 -1.69 -24.43
C THR A 33 7.37 -2.56 -25.07
N PRO A 34 7.71 -3.66 -25.77
CA PRO A 34 6.72 -4.55 -26.37
C PRO A 34 5.76 -5.14 -25.33
N ARG A 35 4.46 -5.14 -25.64
CA ARG A 35 3.38 -5.65 -24.78
C ARG A 35 2.32 -6.36 -25.62
N PRO A 36 1.50 -7.23 -25.03
CA PRO A 36 0.28 -7.71 -25.66
C PRO A 36 -0.58 -6.53 -26.16
N LYS A 37 -1.22 -6.68 -27.33
CA LYS A 37 -1.97 -5.60 -28.02
C LYS A 37 -3.12 -4.97 -27.22
N LYS A 38 -3.53 -5.55 -26.09
CA LYS A 38 -4.66 -5.11 -25.26
C LYS A 38 -4.27 -4.55 -23.89
N THR A 39 -2.99 -4.30 -23.65
CA THR A 39 -2.56 -3.66 -22.40
C THR A 39 -2.63 -2.15 -22.57
N ASP A 40 -3.45 -1.49 -21.75
CA ASP A 40 -3.51 -0.03 -21.71
C ASP A 40 -2.15 0.57 -21.34
N ARG A 41 -1.91 1.77 -21.88
CA ARG A 41 -0.65 2.51 -21.74
C ARG A 41 -0.88 3.81 -21.01
N ASP A 42 -1.67 3.75 -19.95
CA ASP A 42 -1.90 4.87 -19.08
C ASP A 42 -0.87 4.96 -17.95
N ILE A 43 -0.91 6.10 -17.28
CA ILE A 43 0.01 6.42 -16.19
C ILE A 43 -0.19 5.51 -14.97
N THR A 44 -1.41 5.02 -14.73
CA THR A 44 -1.73 4.13 -13.60
C THR A 44 -1.03 2.78 -13.78
N THR A 45 -1.14 2.21 -14.98
CA THR A 45 -0.47 0.96 -15.38
C THR A 45 1.05 1.10 -15.25
N TYR A 46 1.59 2.25 -15.68
CA TYR A 46 3.02 2.56 -15.48
C TYR A 46 3.42 2.52 -14.00
N PHE A 47 2.66 3.16 -13.11
CA PHE A 47 2.99 3.18 -11.68
C PHE A 47 2.88 1.79 -11.03
N LEU A 48 1.89 0.99 -11.39
CA LEU A 48 1.77 -0.39 -10.92
C LEU A 48 3.02 -1.22 -11.26
N GLU A 49 3.47 -1.14 -12.51
CA GLU A 49 4.67 -1.87 -12.94
C GLU A 49 5.95 -1.33 -12.33
N ARG A 50 6.06 -0.01 -12.17
CA ARG A 50 7.20 0.63 -11.52
C ARG A 50 7.33 0.14 -10.07
N GLN A 51 6.22 0.10 -9.35
CA GLN A 51 6.18 -0.44 -7.98
C GLN A 51 6.63 -1.89 -7.92
N LEU A 52 6.11 -2.74 -8.81
CA LEU A 52 6.49 -4.15 -8.81
C LEU A 52 7.98 -4.35 -9.16
N LYS A 53 8.51 -3.58 -10.13
CA LYS A 53 9.94 -3.62 -10.47
C LYS A 53 10.84 -3.21 -9.32
N ALA A 54 10.49 -2.15 -8.60
CA ALA A 54 11.26 -1.68 -7.44
C ALA A 54 11.27 -2.68 -6.28
N GLN A 55 10.23 -3.51 -6.17
CA GLN A 55 10.11 -4.56 -5.15
C GLN A 55 10.83 -5.87 -5.52
N ALA A 56 11.14 -6.06 -6.80
CA ALA A 56 11.69 -7.31 -7.31
C ALA A 56 13.05 -7.63 -6.68
N GLY A 57 13.17 -8.82 -6.10
CA GLY A 57 14.39 -9.27 -5.40
C GLY A 57 14.49 -8.82 -3.94
N PHE A 58 13.55 -8.00 -3.44
CA PHE A 58 13.57 -7.51 -2.06
C PHE A 58 12.34 -7.97 -1.26
N ALA A 59 11.13 -7.68 -1.75
CA ALA A 59 9.88 -8.01 -1.07
C ALA A 59 9.53 -9.49 -1.23
N ASP A 60 9.24 -10.15 -0.11
CA ASP A 60 8.79 -11.55 -0.10
C ASP A 60 7.30 -11.64 -0.50
N ILE A 61 6.51 -10.62 -0.14
CA ILE A 61 5.10 -10.46 -0.52
C ILE A 61 4.93 -9.10 -1.21
N PRO A 62 5.10 -9.02 -2.53
CA PRO A 62 4.90 -7.77 -3.27
C PRO A 62 3.44 -7.30 -3.24
N GLY A 63 3.29 -5.98 -3.30
CA GLY A 63 2.03 -5.25 -3.22
C GLY A 63 2.07 -4.07 -4.18
N CYS A 64 1.05 -3.93 -5.01
CA CYS A 64 0.98 -2.87 -6.02
C CYS A 64 -0.36 -2.14 -5.97
N GLY A 65 -0.35 -0.85 -6.28
CA GLY A 65 -1.50 0.03 -6.17
C GLY A 65 -1.38 0.95 -4.95
N GLY A 66 -2.52 1.21 -4.33
CA GLY A 66 -2.67 2.14 -3.22
C GLY A 66 -3.43 3.39 -3.64
N GLY A 67 -3.12 4.55 -3.04
CA GLY A 67 -3.94 5.74 -3.15
C GLY A 67 -4.14 6.21 -4.61
N PHE A 68 -3.09 6.15 -5.44
CA PHE A 68 -3.15 6.59 -6.84
C PHE A 68 -4.07 5.74 -7.70
N TYR A 69 -4.39 4.52 -7.25
CA TYR A 69 -5.29 3.61 -7.94
C TYR A 69 -6.76 4.02 -7.79
N ARG A 70 -7.07 5.03 -6.96
CA ARG A 70 -8.43 5.52 -6.71
C ARG A 70 -9.19 5.85 -7.98
N SER A 71 -8.60 6.59 -8.92
CA SER A 71 -9.31 6.99 -10.15
C SER A 71 -9.70 5.78 -11.00
N ARG A 72 -8.78 4.82 -11.14
CA ARG A 72 -9.02 3.55 -11.85
C ARG A 72 -10.12 2.73 -11.18
N LEU A 73 -10.11 2.67 -9.85
CA LEU A 73 -11.14 1.97 -9.09
C LEU A 73 -12.51 2.66 -9.24
N LEU A 74 -12.55 3.99 -9.17
CA LEU A 74 -13.77 4.77 -9.37
C LEU A 74 -14.35 4.60 -10.78
N GLU A 75 -13.51 4.57 -11.83
CA GLU A 75 -13.92 4.24 -13.20
C GLU A 75 -14.48 2.82 -13.35
N SER A 76 -14.13 1.93 -12.42
CA SER A 76 -14.58 0.54 -12.40
C SER A 76 -15.87 0.34 -11.58
N VAL A 77 -16.42 1.41 -11.03
CA VAL A 77 -17.73 1.44 -10.38
C VAL A 77 -18.69 2.17 -11.32
N GLY A 78 -19.75 1.50 -11.76
CA GLY A 78 -20.87 2.12 -12.48
C GLY A 78 -21.94 2.63 -11.51
N GLY A 79 -22.89 3.41 -12.00
CA GLY A 79 -23.98 3.97 -11.17
C GLY A 79 -23.65 5.28 -10.46
N HIS A 80 -22.52 5.91 -10.78
CA HIS A 80 -22.17 7.25 -10.29
C HIS A 80 -21.81 8.20 -11.42
N LYS A 81 -21.93 9.50 -11.13
CA LYS A 81 -21.48 10.60 -11.98
C LYS A 81 -20.86 11.68 -11.11
N GLU A 82 -19.66 12.13 -11.46
CA GLU A 82 -18.97 13.25 -10.78
C GLU A 82 -18.83 13.08 -9.26
N GLY A 83 -18.70 11.83 -8.79
CA GLY A 83 -18.58 11.51 -7.37
C GLY A 83 -19.90 11.39 -6.61
N TYR A 84 -21.04 11.40 -7.31
CA TYR A 84 -22.37 11.18 -6.75
C TYR A 84 -22.96 9.88 -7.28
N VAL A 85 -23.44 9.02 -6.38
CA VAL A 85 -24.18 7.80 -6.75
C VAL A 85 -25.60 8.19 -7.09
N ASN A 86 -25.97 8.04 -8.36
CA ASN A 86 -27.24 8.48 -8.91
C ASN A 86 -28.03 7.34 -9.59
N GLY A 87 -27.56 6.10 -9.41
CA GLY A 87 -28.17 4.89 -9.91
C GLY A 87 -27.59 3.67 -9.20
N GLU A 88 -28.11 2.51 -9.55
CA GLU A 88 -27.65 1.22 -9.00
C GLU A 88 -26.17 0.98 -9.30
N LEU A 89 -25.42 0.68 -8.24
CA LEU A 89 -23.99 0.45 -8.31
C LEU A 89 -23.71 -0.91 -8.93
N HIS A 90 -22.75 -0.96 -9.85
CA HIS A 90 -22.34 -2.22 -10.48
C HIS A 90 -20.86 -2.19 -10.86
N ALA A 91 -20.21 -3.35 -10.88
CA ALA A 91 -18.80 -3.44 -11.27
C ALA A 91 -18.62 -3.36 -12.80
N ILE A 92 -17.63 -2.57 -13.22
CA ILE A 92 -17.12 -2.47 -14.59
C ILE A 92 -15.63 -2.91 -14.57
N PRO A 93 -15.34 -4.23 -14.59
CA PRO A 93 -14.04 -4.74 -14.15
C PRO A 93 -12.95 -4.74 -15.24
N ASP A 94 -13.22 -4.29 -16.46
CA ASP A 94 -12.32 -4.51 -17.60
C ASP A 94 -10.92 -3.93 -17.39
N MET A 95 -10.83 -2.70 -16.90
CA MET A 95 -9.54 -2.02 -16.67
C MET A 95 -8.77 -2.63 -15.50
N VAL A 96 -9.44 -2.91 -14.38
CA VAL A 96 -8.83 -3.54 -13.20
C VAL A 96 -8.38 -4.98 -13.47
N LYS A 97 -9.04 -5.68 -14.39
CA LYS A 97 -8.62 -7.00 -14.90
C LYS A 97 -7.37 -6.89 -15.77
N ALA A 98 -7.34 -5.92 -16.69
CA ALA A 98 -6.17 -5.68 -17.54
C ALA A 98 -4.94 -5.33 -16.70
N ASP A 99 -5.11 -4.53 -15.64
CA ASP A 99 -4.06 -4.20 -14.67
C ASP A 99 -3.54 -5.45 -13.95
N ALA A 100 -4.44 -6.27 -13.39
CA ALA A 100 -4.05 -7.51 -12.71
C ALA A 100 -3.32 -8.50 -13.64
N GLN A 101 -3.78 -8.65 -14.89
CA GLN A 101 -3.09 -9.46 -15.90
C GLN A 101 -1.69 -8.94 -16.19
N SER A 102 -1.55 -7.63 -16.37
CA SER A 102 -0.29 -6.99 -16.72
C SER A 102 0.73 -7.11 -15.59
N VAL A 103 0.32 -6.81 -14.36
CA VAL A 103 1.16 -6.97 -13.17
C VAL A 103 1.54 -8.43 -12.97
N LYS A 104 0.61 -9.37 -13.13
CA LYS A 104 0.91 -10.80 -12.97
C LYS A 104 1.88 -11.31 -14.04
N ALA A 105 1.72 -10.89 -15.29
CA ALA A 105 2.66 -11.21 -16.36
C ALA A 105 4.05 -10.66 -16.07
N LEU A 106 4.13 -9.41 -15.58
CA LEU A 106 5.40 -8.80 -15.19
C LEU A 106 6.04 -9.54 -13.99
N GLN A 107 5.26 -9.94 -12.99
CA GLN A 107 5.75 -10.71 -11.84
C GLN A 107 6.43 -12.01 -12.30
N LYS A 108 5.81 -12.75 -13.23
CA LYS A 108 6.39 -13.98 -13.80
C LYS A 108 7.72 -13.71 -14.50
N THR A 109 7.83 -12.58 -15.21
CA THR A 109 9.06 -12.18 -15.88
C THR A 109 10.16 -11.81 -14.88
N LEU A 110 9.84 -11.10 -13.80
CA LEU A 110 10.80 -10.60 -12.82
C LEU A 110 11.27 -11.69 -11.83
N CYS A 111 10.37 -12.56 -11.38
CA CYS A 111 10.67 -13.59 -10.37
C CYS A 111 11.08 -14.93 -10.99
N GLY A 112 11.05 -15.05 -12.33
CA GLY A 112 11.18 -16.32 -13.04
C GLY A 112 9.91 -17.19 -12.93
N ASN A 113 9.96 -18.41 -13.49
CA ASN A 113 8.85 -19.37 -13.46
C ASN A 113 8.46 -19.89 -12.05
N THR A 114 8.94 -19.26 -10.97
CA THR A 114 8.44 -19.47 -9.62
C THR A 114 7.05 -18.85 -9.50
N ALA A 115 6.05 -19.54 -10.06
CA ALA A 115 4.63 -19.19 -10.07
C ALA A 115 4.00 -19.04 -8.65
N ALA A 116 4.80 -19.11 -7.59
CA ALA A 116 4.38 -19.23 -6.20
C ALA A 116 4.48 -17.94 -5.38
N ALA A 117 5.17 -16.89 -5.85
CA ALA A 117 5.26 -15.64 -5.07
C ALA A 117 3.87 -14.98 -4.96
N PRO A 118 3.31 -14.79 -3.74
CA PRO A 118 2.01 -14.16 -3.57
C PRO A 118 2.09 -12.70 -4.03
N LEU A 119 1.03 -12.23 -4.70
CA LEU A 119 0.91 -10.84 -5.12
C LEU A 119 -0.34 -10.26 -4.47
N ASN A 120 -0.18 -9.14 -3.77
CA ASN A 120 -1.29 -8.36 -3.25
C ASN A 120 -1.60 -7.19 -4.17
N PHE A 121 -2.89 -6.90 -4.32
CA PHE A 121 -3.34 -5.62 -4.85
C PHE A 121 -3.74 -4.72 -3.68
N VAL A 122 -3.29 -3.48 -3.70
CA VAL A 122 -3.60 -2.48 -2.69
C VAL A 122 -4.61 -1.51 -3.28
N LEU A 123 -5.77 -1.40 -2.65
CA LEU A 123 -6.90 -0.60 -3.11
C LEU A 123 -7.29 0.41 -2.03
N PRO A 124 -7.72 1.63 -2.38
CA PRO A 124 -8.47 2.46 -1.45
C PRO A 124 -9.75 1.73 -1.00
N SER A 125 -10.12 1.84 0.28
CA SER A 125 -11.41 1.33 0.77
C SER A 125 -12.60 1.97 0.04
N PRO A 126 -13.80 1.35 0.10
CA PRO A 126 -15.04 1.99 -0.35
C PRO A 126 -15.22 3.40 0.22
N SER A 127 -15.03 3.58 1.53
CA SER A 127 -15.10 4.89 2.19
C SER A 127 -14.06 5.90 1.66
N ALA A 128 -12.87 5.43 1.26
CA ALA A 128 -11.82 6.27 0.67
C ALA A 128 -12.13 6.70 -0.79
N LEU A 129 -13.12 6.09 -1.46
CA LEU A 129 -13.60 6.59 -2.74
C LEU A 129 -14.35 7.90 -2.60
N ARG A 130 -14.87 8.26 -1.42
CA ARG A 130 -15.61 9.52 -1.19
C ARG A 130 -16.74 9.73 -2.20
N LEU A 131 -17.45 8.65 -2.52
CA LEU A 131 -18.70 8.70 -3.26
C LEU A 131 -19.79 9.24 -2.33
N ASN A 132 -20.55 10.23 -2.80
CA ASN A 132 -21.69 10.78 -2.08
C ASN A 132 -22.94 10.09 -2.58
N ASP A 133 -23.65 9.44 -1.68
CA ASP A 133 -24.88 8.77 -2.03
C ASP A 133 -26.05 9.76 -2.10
N VAL A 134 -26.78 9.72 -3.23
CA VAL A 134 -28.04 10.42 -3.44
C VAL A 134 -29.10 9.51 -4.05
N PHE A 135 -28.82 8.20 -4.12
CA PHE A 135 -29.67 7.21 -4.76
C PHE A 135 -30.23 6.21 -3.76
N TYR A 136 -29.42 5.71 -2.83
CA TYR A 136 -29.93 4.89 -1.74
C TYR A 136 -30.44 5.81 -0.63
N ASP A 137 -31.59 5.45 -0.05
CA ASP A 137 -32.19 6.20 1.05
C ASP A 137 -31.67 5.73 2.42
N ASP A 138 -30.83 4.68 2.44
CA ASP A 138 -30.24 4.08 3.63
C ASP A 138 -28.72 3.88 3.43
N ILE A 139 -27.94 4.32 4.42
CA ILE A 139 -26.48 4.21 4.42
C ILE A 139 -26.00 2.75 4.40
N GLY A 140 -26.72 1.82 5.03
CA GLY A 140 -26.43 0.39 5.04
C GLY A 140 -26.68 -0.24 3.67
N GLU A 141 -27.77 0.13 2.99
CA GLU A 141 -28.02 -0.31 1.60
C GLU A 141 -26.91 0.18 0.66
N TYR A 142 -26.50 1.44 0.81
CA TYR A 142 -25.38 1.99 0.06
C TYR A 142 -24.07 1.22 0.31
N TYR A 143 -23.71 0.99 1.57
CA TYR A 143 -22.48 0.25 1.91
C TYR A 143 -22.53 -1.18 1.40
N SER A 144 -23.70 -1.82 1.47
CA SER A 144 -23.88 -3.16 0.94
C SER A 144 -23.64 -3.21 -0.57
N ALA A 145 -24.27 -2.28 -1.31
CA ALA A 145 -24.10 -2.20 -2.76
C ALA A 145 -22.64 -1.92 -3.18
N ILE A 146 -21.95 -0.96 -2.56
CA ILE A 146 -20.55 -0.67 -2.93
C ILE A 146 -19.60 -1.82 -2.52
N CYS A 147 -19.85 -2.50 -1.41
CA CYS A 147 -19.04 -3.64 -0.97
C CYS A 147 -19.24 -4.84 -1.90
N GLU A 148 -20.44 -5.10 -2.41
CA GLU A 148 -20.68 -6.09 -3.45
C GLU A 148 -19.91 -5.79 -4.74
N VAL A 149 -19.88 -4.52 -5.17
CA VAL A 149 -19.06 -4.08 -6.31
C VAL A 149 -17.58 -4.36 -6.06
N TYR A 150 -17.07 -4.04 -4.87
CA TYR A 150 -15.69 -4.32 -4.46
C TYR A 150 -15.39 -5.82 -4.46
N ALA A 151 -16.25 -6.64 -3.86
CA ALA A 151 -16.09 -8.08 -3.81
C ALA A 151 -15.99 -8.67 -5.22
N LYS A 152 -16.82 -8.20 -6.16
CA LYS A 152 -16.78 -8.59 -7.57
C LYS A 152 -15.47 -8.17 -8.25
N ILE A 153 -15.04 -6.91 -8.09
CA ILE A 153 -13.76 -6.43 -8.64
C ILE A 153 -12.58 -7.26 -8.11
N MET A 154 -12.52 -7.47 -6.79
CA MET A 154 -11.45 -8.22 -6.16
C MET A 154 -11.47 -9.68 -6.61
N ARG A 155 -12.64 -10.29 -6.75
CA ARG A 155 -12.80 -11.65 -7.27
C ARG A 155 -12.22 -11.77 -8.68
N GLU A 156 -12.56 -10.85 -9.58
CA GLU A 156 -12.05 -10.83 -10.96
C GLU A 156 -10.51 -10.75 -10.98
N GLN A 157 -9.90 -9.95 -10.10
CA GLN A 157 -8.44 -9.90 -9.97
C GLN A 157 -7.84 -11.18 -9.38
N ARG A 158 -8.51 -11.82 -8.40
CA ARG A 158 -8.06 -13.10 -7.83
C ARG A 158 -8.09 -14.23 -8.85
N ASP A 159 -9.11 -14.26 -9.71
CA ASP A 159 -9.22 -15.24 -10.80
C ASP A 159 -8.08 -15.09 -11.84
N LEU A 160 -7.39 -13.95 -11.83
CA LEU A 160 -6.19 -13.67 -12.62
C LEU A 160 -4.87 -13.91 -11.87
N GLY A 161 -4.93 -14.45 -10.65
CA GLY A 161 -3.76 -14.87 -9.88
C GLY A 161 -3.24 -13.86 -8.86
N VAL A 162 -4.01 -12.80 -8.56
CA VAL A 162 -3.82 -12.01 -7.34
C VAL A 162 -4.18 -12.86 -6.12
N LYS A 163 -3.34 -12.85 -5.08
CA LYS A 163 -3.51 -13.72 -3.91
C LYS A 163 -4.58 -13.18 -2.95
N SER A 164 -4.48 -11.89 -2.63
CA SER A 164 -5.30 -11.18 -1.66
C SER A 164 -5.27 -9.68 -1.93
N HIS A 165 -6.12 -8.96 -1.22
CA HIS A 165 -6.28 -7.52 -1.34
C HIS A 165 -5.95 -6.84 -0.03
N ILE A 166 -5.36 -5.65 -0.11
CA ILE A 166 -5.14 -4.77 1.03
C ILE A 166 -6.00 -3.53 0.79
N LEU A 167 -6.96 -3.28 1.67
CA LEU A 167 -7.73 -2.03 1.64
C LEU A 167 -7.03 -1.01 2.52
N ILE A 168 -6.73 0.16 1.96
CA ILE A 168 -6.09 1.27 2.67
C ILE A 168 -7.05 2.43 2.88
N ALA A 169 -7.08 2.95 4.11
CA ALA A 169 -7.88 4.12 4.47
C ALA A 169 -7.36 4.76 5.77
N ASP A 170 -7.71 6.03 5.99
CA ASP A 170 -7.49 6.69 7.28
C ASP A 170 -8.46 6.18 8.36
N SER A 171 -9.62 5.68 7.94
CA SER A 171 -10.66 5.10 8.80
C SER A 171 -11.52 4.17 7.97
N PHE A 172 -12.12 3.16 8.60
CA PHE A 172 -13.10 2.31 7.94
C PHE A 172 -14.51 2.51 8.53
N ALA A 173 -15.53 2.46 7.67
CA ALA A 173 -16.91 2.31 8.10
C ALA A 173 -17.14 0.91 8.70
N HIS A 174 -18.13 0.78 9.57
CA HIS A 174 -18.41 -0.50 10.21
C HIS A 174 -18.92 -1.53 9.19
N ASP A 175 -19.82 -1.11 8.30
CA ASP A 175 -20.43 -1.99 7.29
C ASP A 175 -19.37 -2.51 6.31
N GLU A 176 -18.42 -1.68 5.87
CA GLU A 176 -17.36 -2.14 4.96
C GLU A 176 -16.39 -3.14 5.64
N LEU A 177 -16.12 -3.01 6.94
CA LEU A 177 -15.34 -4.01 7.68
C LEU A 177 -16.10 -5.33 7.78
N ALA A 178 -17.37 -5.26 8.16
CA ALA A 178 -18.23 -6.43 8.32
C ALA A 178 -18.37 -7.22 7.02
N GLU A 179 -18.63 -6.54 5.91
CA GLU A 179 -18.89 -7.19 4.64
C GLU A 179 -17.61 -7.69 3.95
N LEU A 180 -16.54 -6.88 3.92
CA LEU A 180 -15.35 -7.21 3.13
C LEU A 180 -14.33 -8.09 3.88
N SER A 181 -14.44 -8.25 5.20
CA SER A 181 -13.54 -9.10 5.99
C SER A 181 -13.46 -10.56 5.51
N ARG A 182 -14.52 -11.06 4.86
CA ARG A 182 -14.61 -12.43 4.35
C ARG A 182 -13.97 -12.60 2.97
N GLU A 183 -13.60 -11.52 2.29
CA GLU A 183 -13.18 -11.50 0.89
C GLU A 183 -11.67 -11.65 0.66
N ARG A 184 -10.92 -12.28 1.58
CA ARG A 184 -9.44 -12.32 1.59
C ARG A 184 -8.83 -10.92 1.51
N VAL A 185 -9.36 -10.05 2.34
CA VAL A 185 -8.95 -8.67 2.50
C VAL A 185 -8.16 -8.51 3.79
N PHE A 186 -7.15 -7.67 3.73
CA PHE A 186 -6.48 -7.12 4.89
C PHE A 186 -6.75 -5.62 4.99
N PHE A 187 -7.24 -5.15 6.13
CA PHE A 187 -7.50 -3.73 6.35
C PHE A 187 -6.25 -3.07 6.94
N CYS A 188 -5.75 -2.05 6.25
CA CYS A 188 -4.56 -1.32 6.65
C CYS A 188 -4.86 0.16 6.83
N SER A 189 -4.70 0.65 8.05
CA SER A 189 -4.79 2.09 8.36
C SER A 189 -3.53 2.51 9.12
N PRO A 190 -2.45 2.89 8.41
CA PRO A 190 -1.17 3.22 9.05
C PRO A 190 -1.26 4.36 10.06
N ALA A 191 -2.22 5.27 9.88
CA ALA A 191 -2.46 6.43 10.72
C ALA A 191 -3.55 6.22 11.78
N ALA A 192 -4.03 4.98 11.98
CA ALA A 192 -5.14 4.69 12.87
C ALA A 192 -4.94 5.23 14.30
N THR A 193 -6.01 5.78 14.84
CA THR A 193 -6.20 6.02 16.28
C THR A 193 -6.50 4.69 17.00
N SER A 194 -6.39 4.68 18.33
CA SER A 194 -6.74 3.49 19.14
C SER A 194 -8.13 2.95 18.78
N ARG A 195 -9.15 3.82 18.76
CA ARG A 195 -10.52 3.46 18.37
C ARG A 195 -10.62 2.85 16.97
N GLN A 196 -9.97 3.46 15.98
CA GLN A 196 -10.00 2.93 14.61
C GLN A 196 -9.31 1.57 14.52
N LEU A 197 -8.23 1.38 15.28
CA LEU A 197 -7.53 0.11 15.35
C LEU A 197 -8.39 -0.96 16.04
N SER A 198 -9.07 -0.64 17.14
CA SER A 198 -10.05 -1.53 17.78
C SER A 198 -11.13 -2.00 16.79
N ASN A 199 -11.76 -1.07 16.06
CA ASN A 199 -12.77 -1.40 15.06
C ASN A 199 -12.24 -2.39 14.01
N ILE A 200 -10.99 -2.23 13.58
CA ILE A 200 -10.35 -3.15 12.63
C ILE A 200 -10.13 -4.53 13.28
N LEU A 201 -9.62 -4.56 14.51
CA LEU A 201 -9.30 -5.79 15.25
C LEU A 201 -10.54 -6.63 15.63
N GLU A 202 -11.74 -6.07 15.60
CA GLU A 202 -13.00 -6.83 15.67
C GLU A 202 -13.15 -7.83 14.51
N TYR A 203 -12.53 -7.55 13.36
CA TYR A 203 -12.71 -8.31 12.11
C TYR A 203 -11.43 -8.97 11.59
N GLN A 204 -10.25 -8.64 12.14
CA GLN A 204 -8.98 -9.26 11.73
C GLN A 204 -8.03 -9.47 12.92
N THR A 205 -7.32 -10.60 12.93
CA THR A 205 -6.33 -10.94 13.97
C THR A 205 -4.90 -10.56 13.58
N ALA A 206 -4.72 -9.83 12.49
CA ALA A 206 -3.43 -9.39 12.00
C ALA A 206 -3.47 -7.88 11.79
N VAL A 207 -2.35 -7.19 12.05
CA VAL A 207 -2.32 -5.72 12.01
C VAL A 207 -1.06 -5.20 11.33
N ALA A 208 -1.20 -4.08 10.61
CA ALA A 208 -0.07 -3.34 10.07
C ALA A 208 -0.08 -1.92 10.66
N ILE A 209 1.00 -1.55 11.37
CA ILE A 209 1.12 -0.26 12.05
C ILE A 209 2.52 0.32 11.87
N ILE A 210 2.65 1.63 12.03
CA ILE A 210 3.95 2.27 12.21
C ILE A 210 4.48 2.05 13.64
N PRO A 211 5.82 2.01 13.85
CA PRO A 211 6.41 1.73 15.17
C PRO A 211 5.89 2.59 16.32
N SER A 212 5.57 3.87 16.06
CA SER A 212 5.07 4.80 17.09
C SER A 212 3.69 4.42 17.66
N LYS A 213 3.00 3.43 17.07
CA LYS A 213 1.70 2.91 17.53
C LYS A 213 1.81 1.62 18.34
N LEU A 214 3.00 1.06 18.51
CA LEU A 214 3.21 -0.15 19.31
C LEU A 214 2.61 -0.08 20.74
N PRO A 215 2.79 1.01 21.51
CA PRO A 215 2.20 1.09 22.85
C PRO A 215 0.68 0.94 22.84
N VAL A 216 0.01 1.57 21.86
CA VAL A 216 -1.45 1.48 21.69
C VAL A 216 -1.86 0.06 21.32
N LEU A 217 -1.10 -0.63 20.46
CA LEU A 217 -1.38 -2.01 20.10
C LEU A 217 -1.28 -2.94 21.33
N PHE A 218 -0.23 -2.79 22.14
CA PHE A 218 -0.04 -3.62 23.33
C PHE A 218 -1.14 -3.44 24.38
N GLU A 219 -1.69 -2.23 24.52
CA GLU A 219 -2.88 -2.00 25.34
C GLU A 219 -4.09 -2.78 24.80
N LEU A 220 -4.31 -2.76 23.48
CA LEU A 220 -5.42 -3.45 22.82
C LEU A 220 -5.28 -4.98 22.83
N MET A 221 -4.08 -5.53 22.98
CA MET A 221 -3.88 -6.99 23.11
C MET A 221 -4.57 -7.60 24.33
N ASN A 222 -4.98 -6.79 25.32
CA ASN A 222 -5.76 -7.26 26.46
C ASN A 222 -7.22 -7.56 26.09
N GLU A 223 -7.72 -6.95 25.02
CA GLU A 223 -9.12 -7.06 24.56
C GLU A 223 -9.26 -7.90 23.28
N TYR A 224 -8.24 -7.89 22.42
CA TYR A 224 -8.28 -8.52 21.09
C TYR A 224 -7.20 -9.58 20.93
N GLU A 225 -7.55 -10.68 20.25
CA GLU A 225 -6.57 -11.69 19.84
C GLU A 225 -5.80 -11.22 18.60
N ILE A 226 -4.53 -10.90 18.78
CA ILE A 226 -3.63 -10.45 17.71
C ILE A 226 -2.57 -11.52 17.50
N ARG A 227 -2.56 -12.14 16.32
CA ARG A 227 -1.67 -13.25 15.95
C ARG A 227 -0.46 -12.79 15.15
N GLU A 228 -0.63 -11.75 14.33
CA GLU A 228 0.43 -11.26 13.46
C GLU A 228 0.53 -9.74 13.51
N ILE A 229 1.76 -9.24 13.48
CA ILE A 229 2.07 -7.82 13.40
C ILE A 229 3.01 -7.55 12.22
N CYS A 230 2.70 -6.52 11.46
CA CYS A 230 3.57 -6.00 10.41
C CYS A 230 3.96 -4.56 10.74
N LEU A 231 5.25 -4.31 11.02
CA LEU A 231 5.73 -2.96 11.29
C LEU A 231 6.11 -2.24 10.00
N ILE A 232 5.38 -1.18 9.70
CA ILE A 232 5.53 -0.40 8.47
C ILE A 232 6.72 0.56 8.61
N ASN A 233 7.67 0.47 7.67
CA ASN A 233 8.86 1.32 7.55
C ASN A 233 9.70 1.37 8.84
N ALA A 234 9.79 0.22 9.51
CA ALA A 234 10.48 0.05 10.79
C ALA A 234 12.00 -0.10 10.64
N LYS A 235 12.71 0.31 11.69
CA LYS A 235 14.15 0.08 11.87
C LYS A 235 14.40 -1.20 12.67
N PRO A 236 15.63 -1.75 12.67
CA PRO A 236 15.92 -2.98 13.41
C PRO A 236 15.55 -2.91 14.90
N SER A 237 15.77 -1.77 15.54
CA SER A 237 15.45 -1.54 16.96
C SER A 237 13.95 -1.56 17.26
N ASP A 238 13.10 -1.28 16.28
CA ASP A 238 11.64 -1.17 16.48
C ASP A 238 10.99 -2.55 16.62
N PHE A 239 11.67 -3.62 16.20
CA PHE A 239 11.15 -4.99 16.29
C PHE A 239 11.42 -5.65 17.64
N GLU A 240 12.39 -5.16 18.42
CA GLU A 240 12.75 -5.75 19.72
C GLU A 240 11.55 -5.80 20.70
N PRO A 241 10.74 -4.73 20.86
CA PRO A 241 9.57 -4.78 21.76
C PRO A 241 8.51 -5.80 21.33
N CYS A 242 8.45 -6.18 20.05
CA CYS A 242 7.47 -7.15 19.58
C CYS A 242 7.77 -8.57 20.10
N LEU A 243 9.03 -8.88 20.41
CA LEU A 243 9.43 -10.20 20.89
C LEU A 243 8.91 -10.54 22.29
N GLU A 244 8.48 -9.54 23.07
CA GLU A 244 7.86 -9.74 24.38
C GLU A 244 6.42 -10.26 24.26
N HIS A 245 5.79 -10.04 23.09
CA HIS A 245 4.35 -10.23 22.89
C HIS A 245 4.01 -11.19 21.74
N PHE A 246 4.91 -11.35 20.76
CA PHE A 246 4.69 -12.15 19.56
C PHE A 246 5.80 -13.17 19.35
N ASP A 247 5.43 -14.34 18.83
CA ASP A 247 6.39 -15.28 18.27
C ASP A 247 7.11 -14.63 17.07
N PRO A 248 8.41 -14.93 16.86
CA PRO A 248 9.16 -14.37 15.73
C PRO A 248 8.52 -14.60 14.36
N ASP A 249 7.78 -15.70 14.18
CA ASP A 249 7.10 -16.03 12.93
C ASP A 249 5.82 -15.19 12.70
N GLY A 250 5.28 -14.60 13.77
CA GLY A 250 4.16 -13.66 13.73
C GLY A 250 4.57 -12.20 13.46
N ILE A 251 5.88 -11.92 13.34
CA ILE A 251 6.41 -10.58 13.09
C ILE A 251 6.83 -10.44 11.63
N LYS A 252 6.37 -9.37 10.97
CA LYS A 252 6.70 -9.03 9.58
C LYS A 252 7.24 -7.61 9.49
N ALA A 253 8.12 -7.38 8.52
CA ALA A 253 8.51 -6.03 8.12
C ALA A 253 7.58 -5.57 6.98
N GLY A 254 7.06 -4.35 7.10
CA GLY A 254 6.16 -3.75 6.13
C GLY A 254 6.81 -2.58 5.41
N GLY A 255 6.57 -2.44 4.11
CA GLY A 255 6.96 -1.25 3.34
C GLY A 255 5.74 -0.54 2.78
N ILE A 256 5.62 0.76 3.05
CA ILE A 256 4.70 1.64 2.32
C ILE A 256 5.49 2.72 1.61
N GLU A 257 5.21 2.90 0.33
CA GLU A 257 5.77 4.00 -0.45
C GLU A 257 5.11 5.29 0.04
N LEU A 258 5.88 6.04 0.81
CA LEU A 258 5.49 7.36 1.29
C LEU A 258 5.75 8.37 0.19
N ARG A 259 4.84 9.33 0.07
CA ARG A 259 5.02 10.53 -0.75
C ARG A 259 6.39 11.13 -0.41
N GLN A 260 7.30 11.16 -1.38
CA GLN A 260 8.43 12.09 -1.33
C GLN A 260 7.88 13.50 -1.51
N ASP A 261 7.28 14.04 -0.46
CA ASP A 261 7.31 15.49 -0.31
C ASP A 261 8.76 15.82 0.02
N ALA A 262 9.50 16.22 -1.02
CA ALA A 262 10.81 16.81 -0.89
C ALA A 262 10.81 17.79 0.30
N LYS A 263 11.74 17.54 1.23
CA LYS A 263 11.92 18.16 2.57
C LYS A 263 11.35 17.33 3.71
N THR A 264 12.02 16.19 3.94
CA THR A 264 12.17 15.58 5.25
C THR A 264 12.38 16.67 6.31
N GLN A 265 11.57 16.57 7.35
CA GLN A 265 11.45 17.44 8.51
C GLN A 265 12.70 17.42 9.42
N THR A 266 13.90 17.56 8.87
CA THR A 266 15.16 17.60 9.64
C THR A 266 15.71 19.02 9.81
N GLU A 267 15.15 20.05 9.15
CA GLU A 267 15.62 21.44 9.26
C GLU A 267 14.77 22.36 10.17
N ARG A 268 13.73 21.86 10.84
CA ARG A 268 12.90 22.72 11.74
C ARG A 268 13.29 22.70 13.22
N LYS A 269 14.39 22.03 13.61
CA LYS A 269 14.95 22.12 14.97
C LYS A 269 16.46 22.36 14.96
N ALA A 270 16.92 23.41 14.29
CA ALA A 270 18.18 24.08 14.62
C ALA A 270 18.15 25.52 14.11
N LYS A 271 17.57 26.43 14.90
CA LYS A 271 17.84 27.86 14.78
C LYS A 271 18.20 28.41 16.15
N PRO A 272 19.48 28.71 16.42
CA PRO A 272 19.84 29.87 17.21
C PRO A 272 20.32 30.99 16.29
N LYS A 273 19.80 32.17 16.62
CA LYS A 273 20.16 33.57 16.31
C LYS A 273 21.34 33.87 15.38
N ARG A 274 21.02 34.73 14.39
CA ARG A 274 21.77 35.84 13.74
C ARG A 274 23.29 35.88 13.95
N GLU A 275 24.02 35.87 12.82
CA GLU A 275 24.95 36.95 12.44
C GLU A 275 25.26 36.87 10.92
N THR A 276 25.47 38.05 10.34
CA THR A 276 25.78 38.35 8.92
C THR A 276 27.14 37.81 8.47
N VAL A 277 27.26 37.41 7.19
CA VAL A 277 28.23 37.89 6.18
C VAL A 277 28.19 36.97 4.93
N ASN A 278 28.39 37.61 3.76
CA ASN A 278 28.52 37.08 2.40
C ASN A 278 29.34 35.79 2.26
N GLU A 279 28.96 34.92 1.32
CA GLU A 279 29.84 34.44 0.21
C GLU A 279 29.13 33.42 -0.70
N ASN A 280 29.32 33.63 -2.02
CA ASN A 280 29.40 32.67 -3.12
C ASN A 280 28.52 31.41 -3.10
N ILE A 281 27.39 31.48 -3.81
CA ILE A 281 26.64 30.30 -4.24
C ILE A 281 27.42 29.65 -5.38
N THR A 282 28.13 28.56 -5.06
CA THR A 282 28.57 27.57 -6.03
C THR A 282 27.36 26.68 -6.31
N GLU A 283 26.87 26.70 -7.55
CA GLU A 283 25.83 25.79 -8.04
C GLU A 283 26.39 24.36 -8.01
N ASN A 284 26.08 23.60 -6.96
CA ASN A 284 26.20 22.16 -6.98
C ASN A 284 24.95 21.59 -7.67
N GLU A 285 25.09 21.27 -8.95
CA GLU A 285 24.22 20.37 -9.67
C GLU A 285 24.17 19.04 -8.91
N THR A 286 23.09 18.84 -8.14
CA THR A 286 22.81 17.56 -7.51
C THR A 286 22.09 16.70 -8.53
N GLU A 287 22.73 15.59 -8.88
CA GLU A 287 22.24 14.54 -9.75
C GLU A 287 20.77 14.22 -9.42
N THR A 288 19.90 14.35 -10.41
CA THR A 288 18.48 14.00 -10.28
C THR A 288 18.34 12.49 -10.37
N GLU A 289 18.58 11.81 -9.24
CA GLU A 289 18.31 10.37 -9.10
C GLU A 289 16.85 10.10 -9.53
N SER A 290 16.64 9.11 -10.40
CA SER A 290 15.31 8.81 -10.91
C SER A 290 14.41 8.31 -9.78
N ALA A 291 13.12 8.65 -9.81
CA ALA A 291 12.14 8.18 -8.81
C ALA A 291 12.14 6.63 -8.68
N ALA A 292 12.40 5.91 -9.77
CA ALA A 292 12.51 4.45 -9.76
C ALA A 292 13.75 3.93 -9.01
N GLU A 293 14.88 4.63 -9.10
CA GLU A 293 16.12 4.31 -8.38
C GLU A 293 15.92 4.55 -6.89
N SER A 294 15.31 5.68 -6.53
CA SER A 294 14.98 6.00 -5.14
C SER A 294 14.03 4.98 -4.49
N MET A 295 13.02 4.49 -5.22
CA MET A 295 12.13 3.42 -4.74
C MET A 295 12.86 2.10 -4.55
N THR A 296 13.78 1.75 -5.45
CA THR A 296 14.57 0.51 -5.35
C THR A 296 15.52 0.59 -4.17
N ALA A 297 16.16 1.75 -3.95
CA ALA A 297 17.00 2.01 -2.79
C ALA A 297 16.22 1.89 -1.47
N PHE A 298 14.99 2.38 -1.41
CA PHE A 298 14.10 2.20 -0.26
C PHE A 298 13.86 0.71 0.05
N TRP A 299 13.52 -0.11 -0.94
CA TRP A 299 13.28 -1.54 -0.73
C TRP A 299 14.53 -2.30 -0.31
N LYS A 300 15.69 -1.89 -0.86
CA LYS A 300 16.98 -2.43 -0.46
C LYS A 300 17.30 -2.12 1.00
N ASP A 301 17.21 -0.85 1.41
CA ASP A 301 17.44 -0.41 2.79
C ASP A 301 16.47 -1.14 3.75
N LEU A 302 15.20 -1.22 3.38
CA LEU A 302 14.20 -1.92 4.17
C LEU A 302 14.56 -3.41 4.33
N LYS A 303 15.00 -4.10 3.28
CA LYS A 303 15.46 -5.49 3.38
C LYS A 303 16.70 -5.64 4.27
N GLU A 304 17.65 -4.72 4.16
CA GLU A 304 18.86 -4.70 5.00
C GLU A 304 18.52 -4.52 6.48
N ASN A 305 17.47 -3.74 6.77
CA ASN A 305 16.96 -3.43 8.11
C ASN A 305 15.91 -4.43 8.65
N SER A 306 15.40 -5.34 7.82
CA SER A 306 14.34 -6.29 8.18
C SER A 306 14.89 -7.55 8.85
N TYR A 307 15.35 -7.42 10.09
CA TYR A 307 15.84 -8.55 10.87
C TYR A 307 15.60 -8.38 12.37
N LEU A 308 15.52 -9.53 13.04
CA LEU A 308 15.52 -9.66 14.50
C LEU A 308 16.86 -10.19 14.98
N MET A 309 17.26 -9.76 16.18
CA MET A 309 18.43 -10.29 16.88
C MET A 309 17.96 -11.15 18.04
N ARG A 310 18.23 -12.46 17.99
CA ARG A 310 17.81 -13.42 19.02
C ARG A 310 19.01 -13.87 19.85
N ASP A 311 18.89 -13.91 21.17
CA ASP A 311 19.96 -14.36 22.08
C ASP A 311 20.31 -15.84 21.94
#